data_AF-A0A967MFX4-F1
#
_entry.id   AF-A0A967MFX4-F1
#
_cell.length_a   1.000
_cell.length_b   1.000
_cell.length_c   1.000
_cell.angle_alpha   90.00
_cell.angle_beta   90.00
_cell.angle_gamma   90.00
#
_symmetry.space_group_name_H-M   'P 1'
#
loop_
_entity.id
_entity.type
_entity.pdbx_description
1 polymer ?
#
loop_
_entity_poly.entity_id
_entity_poly.type
_entity_poly.pdbx_seq_one_letter_code
_entity_poly.pdbx_strand_id
1 'polypeptide(L)' 'AQAEGLAALLAERDAELDAAVYLDVPEAELIRRLAGRRVCPSCEALFNVHSDPPAVAGVCDNCGGRLETREDDREETVRK' A
#
# COMPACT_ATOMS: atom_id res chain seq x y z
N ALA A 1 -13.57 -8.49 -16.28
CA ALA A 1 -12.50 -8.04 -17.19
C ALA A 1 -11.08 -8.37 -16.68
N GLN A 2 -10.56 -7.77 -15.60
CA GLN A 2 -9.16 -8.02 -15.18
C GLN A 2 -8.88 -9.49 -14.78
N ALA A 3 -9.79 -10.13 -14.04
CA ALA A 3 -9.65 -11.54 -13.67
C ALA A 3 -9.67 -12.49 -14.88
N GLU A 4 -10.56 -12.24 -15.85
CA GLU A 4 -10.64 -13.01 -17.10
C GLU A 4 -9.40 -12.80 -17.97
N GLY A 5 -8.88 -11.57 -18.02
CA GLY A 5 -7.63 -11.26 -18.73
C GLY A 5 -6.42 -11.96 -18.12
N LEU A 6 -6.34 -12.02 -16.79
CA LEU A 6 -5.31 -12.81 -16.11
C LEU A 6 -5.44 -14.31 -16.44
N ALA A 7 -6.67 -14.85 -16.46
CA ALA A 7 -6.91 -16.25 -16.82
C ALA A 7 -6.45 -16.58 -18.24
N ALA A 8 -6.72 -15.69 -19.21
CA ALA A 8 -6.23 -15.85 -20.59
C ALA A 8 -4.70 -15.85 -20.67
N LEU A 9 -4.04 -14.92 -19.96
CA LEU A 9 -2.57 -14.82 -19.92
C LEU A 9 -1.90 -16.05 -19.31
N LEU A 10 -2.50 -16.64 -18.27
CA LEU A 10 -2.00 -17.86 -17.64
C LEU A 10 -2.12 -19.05 -18.59
N ALA A 11 -3.26 -19.17 -19.30
CA ALA A 11 -3.47 -20.20 -20.31
C ALA A 11 -2.47 -20.10 -21.48
N GLU A 12 -2.16 -18.88 -21.95
CA GLU A 12 -1.14 -18.65 -22.99
C GLU A 12 0.27 -19.08 -22.56
N ARG A 13 0.55 -19.12 -21.26
CA ARG A 13 1.87 -19.39 -20.69
C ARG A 13 2.01 -20.79 -20.09
N ASP A 14 0.99 -21.64 -20.26
CA ASP A 14 0.92 -22.97 -19.65
C ASP A 14 1.20 -22.92 -18.12
N ALA A 15 0.64 -21.89 -17.48
CA ALA A 15 0.80 -21.62 -16.05
C ALA A 15 -0.55 -21.68 -15.33
N GLU A 16 -0.53 -22.09 -14.08
CA GLU A 16 -1.72 -22.16 -13.23
C GLU A 16 -1.61 -21.18 -12.05
N LEU A 17 -2.76 -20.79 -11.49
CA LEU A 17 -2.81 -19.98 -10.28
C LEU A 17 -2.87 -20.90 -9.06
N ASP A 18 -1.81 -20.92 -8.25
CA ASP A 18 -1.74 -21.80 -7.08
C ASP A 18 -2.74 -21.41 -5.98
N ALA A 19 -2.89 -20.11 -5.71
CA ALA A 19 -3.76 -19.59 -4.67
C ALA A 19 -4.16 -18.13 -4.88
N ALA A 20 -5.32 -17.77 -4.35
CA ALA A 20 -5.74 -16.39 -4.14
C ALA A 20 -5.97 -16.16 -2.65
N VAL A 21 -5.14 -15.33 -2.01
CA VAL A 21 -5.22 -15.06 -0.58
C VAL A 21 -6.12 -13.86 -0.34
N TYR A 22 -7.23 -14.09 0.36
CA TYR A 22 -8.11 -13.02 0.81
C TYR A 22 -7.69 -12.54 2.20
N LEU A 23 -7.29 -11.27 2.31
CA LEU A 23 -6.99 -10.63 3.57
C LEU A 23 -8.22 -9.89 4.08
N ASP A 24 -8.93 -10.52 5.02
CA ASP A 24 -10.11 -9.93 5.66
C ASP A 24 -9.67 -9.05 6.85
N VAL A 25 -9.92 -7.75 6.74
CA VAL A 25 -9.53 -6.74 7.72
C VAL A 25 -10.69 -5.76 7.89
N PRO A 26 -11.06 -5.38 9.13
CA PRO A 26 -12.10 -4.39 9.35
C PRO A 26 -11.82 -3.07 8.62
N GLU A 27 -12.86 -2.47 8.04
CA GLU A 27 -12.75 -1.22 7.27
C GLU A 27 -12.07 -0.09 8.07
N ALA A 28 -12.39 0.03 9.36
CA ALA A 28 -11.77 1.01 10.24
C ALA A 28 -10.24 0.84 10.34
N GLU A 29 -9.75 -0.39 10.33
CA GLU A 29 -8.31 -0.68 10.34
C GLU A 29 -7.68 -0.43 8.96
N LEU A 30 -8.39 -0.69 7.87
CA LEU A 30 -7.95 -0.32 6.51
C LEU A 30 -7.78 1.20 6.38
N ILE A 31 -8.78 1.98 6.83
CA ILE A 31 -8.72 3.45 6.83
C ILE A 31 -7.53 3.94 7.66
N ARG A 32 -7.36 3.40 8.88
CA ARG A 32 -6.25 3.76 9.76
C ARG A 32 -4.89 3.47 9.12
N ARG A 33 -4.75 2.33 8.43
CA ARG A 33 -3.51 1.94 7.75
C ARG A 33 -3.19 2.85 6.58
N LEU A 34 -4.18 3.20 5.76
CA LEU A 34 -4.00 4.09 4.61
C LEU A 34 -3.68 5.53 5.05
N ALA A 35 -4.48 6.11 5.96
CA ALA A 35 -4.25 7.46 6.48
C ALA A 35 -2.91 7.61 7.21
N GLY A 36 -2.44 6.52 7.84
CA GLY A 36 -1.16 6.48 8.53
C GLY A 36 0.06 6.34 7.62
N ARG A 37 -0.11 6.01 6.33
CA ARG A 37 0.98 5.74 5.40
C ARG A 37 1.79 7.01 5.12
N ARG A 38 3.11 6.87 5.13
CA ARG A 38 4.08 7.90 4.74
C ARG A 38 5.05 7.29 3.75
N VAL A 39 5.35 8.02 2.68
CA VAL A 39 6.21 7.58 1.59
C VAL A 39 7.36 8.57 1.46
N CYS A 40 8.57 8.08 1.27
CA CYS A 40 9.70 8.91 0.88
C CYS A 40 9.72 9.07 -0.65
N PRO A 41 9.57 10.28 -1.21
CA PRO A 41 9.63 10.48 -2.66
C PRO A 41 11.01 10.19 -3.27
N SER A 42 12.07 10.20 -2.45
CA SER A 42 13.45 10.04 -2.91
C SER A 42 13.91 8.59 -3.03
N CYS A 43 13.38 7.69 -2.18
CA CYS A 43 13.82 6.29 -2.15
C CYS A 43 12.67 5.27 -2.01
N GLU A 44 11.42 5.74 -2.09
CA GLU A 44 10.20 4.92 -2.06
C GLU A 44 9.97 4.14 -0.76
N ALA A 45 10.79 4.38 0.27
CA ALA A 45 10.62 3.81 1.59
C ALA A 45 9.22 4.14 2.16
N LEU A 46 8.56 3.12 2.69
CA LEU A 46 7.23 3.17 3.28
C LEU A 46 7.34 3.16 4.80
N PHE A 47 6.56 4.02 5.45
CA PHE A 47 6.41 4.08 6.90
C PHE A 47 4.93 4.16 7.24
N ASN A 48 4.59 3.85 8.49
CA ASN A 48 3.25 4.06 9.01
C ASN A 48 3.33 4.69 10.41
N VAL A 49 2.71 5.84 10.60
CA VAL A 49 2.80 6.60 11.87
C VAL A 49 2.29 5.84 13.11
N HIS A 50 1.56 4.73 12.93
CA HIS A 50 1.03 3.90 14.01
C HIS A 50 1.78 2.58 14.19
N SER A 51 2.08 1.88 13.09
CA SER A 51 2.65 0.52 13.16
C SER A 51 4.16 0.48 12.92
N ASP A 52 4.71 1.44 12.18
CA ASP A 52 6.12 1.50 11.80
C ASP A 52 6.54 2.96 11.60
N PRO A 53 6.60 3.75 12.70
CA PRO A 53 6.89 5.17 12.62
C PRO A 53 8.38 5.40 12.31
N PRO A 54 8.72 6.46 11.57
CA PRO A 54 10.11 6.83 11.38
C PRO A 54 10.75 7.25 12.72
N ALA A 55 12.07 7.10 12.85
CA ALA A 55 12.81 7.52 14.03
C ALA A 55 12.65 9.02 14.31
N VAL A 56 12.58 9.84 13.25
CA VAL A 56 12.27 11.27 13.33
C VAL A 56 11.03 11.57 12.51
N ALA A 57 10.04 12.21 13.14
CA ALA A 57 8.77 12.54 12.50
C ALA A 57 8.99 13.36 11.21
N GLY A 58 8.50 12.83 10.09
CA GLY A 58 8.59 13.49 8.78
C GLY A 58 9.92 13.31 8.05
N VAL A 59 10.87 12.54 8.59
CA VAL A 59 12.18 12.28 8.00
C VAL A 59 12.32 10.79 7.70
N CYS A 60 12.80 10.46 6.51
CA CYS A 60 13.04 9.10 6.09
C CYS A 60 14.31 8.56 6.78
N ASP A 61 14.17 7.43 7.46
CA ASP A 61 15.30 6.78 8.14
C ASP A 61 16.34 6.20 7.17
N ASN A 62 15.97 5.96 5.91
CA ASN A 62 16.87 5.38 4.91
C ASN A 62 17.76 6.43 4.21
N CYS A 63 17.22 7.61 3.91
CA CYS A 63 17.93 8.62 3.10
C CYS A 63 17.87 10.05 3.63
N GLY A 64 17.20 10.29 4.77
CA GLY A 64 17.02 11.62 5.36
C GLY A 64 16.03 12.54 4.62
N GLY A 65 15.38 12.05 3.57
CA GLY A 65 14.40 12.82 2.78
C GLY A 65 13.11 13.10 3.56
N ARG A 66 12.33 14.09 3.11
CA ARG A 66 11.03 14.39 3.71
C ARG A 66 10.03 13.29 3.37
N LEU A 67 9.28 12.84 4.38
CA LEU A 67 8.17 11.92 4.19
C LEU A 67 6.89 12.66 3.85
N GLU A 68 6.11 12.09 2.94
CA GLU A 68 4.87 12.67 2.43
C GLU A 68 3.73 11.65 2.47
N THR A 69 2.49 12.15 2.56
CA THR A 69 1.28 11.32 2.41
C THR A 69 0.86 11.36 0.95
N ARG A 70 0.52 10.22 0.36
CA ARG A 70 -0.03 10.19 -1.00
C ARG A 70 -1.40 10.85 -1.03
N GLU A 71 -1.77 11.40 -2.18
CA GLU A 71 -3.03 12.12 -2.32
C GLU A 71 -4.27 11.22 -2.13
N ASP A 72 -4.14 9.94 -2.53
CA ASP A 72 -5.18 8.92 -2.41
C ASP A 72 -5.32 8.35 -0.99
N ASP A 73 -4.35 8.60 -0.11
CA ASP A 73 -4.35 8.12 1.29
C ASP A 73 -5.03 9.06 2.28
N ARG A 74 -5.53 10.22 1.81
CA ARG A 74 -6.28 11.13 2.69
C ARG A 74 -7.58 10.45 3.11
N GLU A 75 -7.95 10.59 4.38
CA GLU A 75 -9.16 9.94 4.93
C GLU A 75 -10.42 10.21 4.10
N GLU A 76 -10.55 11.43 3.57
CA GLU A 76 -11.65 11.84 2.70
C GLU A 76 -11.71 11.06 1.39
N THR A 77 -10.55 10.66 0.85
CA THR A 77 -10.42 9.85 -0.37
C THR A 77 -10.66 8.38 -0.06
N VAL A 78 -10.19 7.88 1.09
CA VAL A 78 -10.29 6.47 1.48
C VAL A 78 -11.71 6.07 1.87
N ARG A 79 -12.53 7.01 2.38
CA ARG A 79 -13.92 6.77 2.76
C ARG A 79 -14.92 6.91 1.60
N LYS A 80 -14.47 7.31 0.40
CA LYS A 80 -15.31 7.42 -0.80
C LYS A 80 -15.30 6.12 -1.59
#